data_AF-A0A5N6XS43-F1
#
_entry.id   AF-A0A5N6XS43-F1
#
_cell.length_a   1.000
_cell.length_b   1.000
_cell.length_c   1.000
_cell.angle_alpha   90.00
_cell.angle_beta   90.00
_cell.angle_gamma   90.00
#
_symmetry.space_group_name_H-M   'P 1'
#
loop_
_entity.id
_entity.type
_entity.pdbx_description
1 polymer ?
#
loop_
_entity_poly.entity_id
_entity_poly.type
_entity_poly.pdbx_seq_one_letter_code
_entity_poly.pdbx_strand_id
1 'polypeptide(L)'
;MEDKRPHTNDSDRIILGLYVIFAVYHILNRGKTYRASHRVLPWHIISGSVELLLFYGGFKCSPAAVISCLIHSYTSLVLVKDLHNGYPPHTRPAYQAGSIMRSIQVVHAYSTQDPIHYHDCLMLLHGFVYTRVLIFLLGTMGPTRSFIKNVNSPFIYAQSALGAALISVGHCHGSWPMLSYLILMHSLGKNKLMGPLNTYKLTKHVGAHRKNDLPEPPLTKFLRYAGFVTCVSPADPSKTRSIGYLKADFLGTKWALV
;
A
#
# COMPACT_ATOMS: atom_id res chain seq x y z
N MET A 1 11.29 -9.97 34.94
CA MET A 1 11.06 -10.32 33.52
C MET A 1 11.50 -9.11 32.72
N GLU A 2 12.70 -9.13 32.15
CA GLU A 2 13.18 -8.03 31.31
C GLU A 2 12.31 -7.93 30.06
N ASP A 3 11.68 -6.77 29.87
CA ASP A 3 10.89 -6.41 28.69
C ASP A 3 11.85 -6.37 27.49
N LYS A 4 12.06 -7.52 26.83
CA LYS A 4 12.83 -7.62 25.58
C LYS A 4 12.08 -6.88 24.49
N ARG A 5 12.21 -5.55 24.45
CA ARG A 5 11.83 -4.77 23.28
C ARG A 5 12.74 -5.18 22.13
N PRO A 6 12.23 -5.28 20.90
CA PRO A 6 13.07 -5.14 19.72
C PRO A 6 13.79 -3.80 19.87
N HIS A 7 15.11 -3.85 20.04
CA HIS A 7 15.92 -2.66 20.17
C HIS A 7 15.70 -1.83 18.91
N THR A 8 15.25 -0.57 19.05
CA THR A 8 15.21 0.34 17.90
C THR A 8 16.62 0.44 17.35
N ASN A 9 16.82 -0.01 16.12
CA ASN A 9 18.14 -0.06 15.50
C ASN A 9 18.37 1.20 14.64
N ASP A 10 19.57 1.37 14.10
CA ASP A 10 19.85 2.49 13.20
C ASP A 10 18.96 2.48 11.94
N SER A 11 18.44 1.31 11.55
CA SER A 11 17.48 1.18 10.44
C SER A 11 16.14 1.87 10.76
N ASP A 12 15.65 1.80 11.99
CA ASP A 12 14.42 2.50 12.40
C ASP A 12 14.54 4.01 12.28
N ARG A 13 15.72 4.56 12.63
CA ARG A 13 16.00 5.99 12.49
C ARG A 13 16.01 6.42 11.02
N ILE A 14 16.58 5.60 10.15
CA ILE A 14 16.56 5.83 8.70
C ILE A 14 15.13 5.81 8.18
N ILE A 15 14.32 4.80 8.58
CA ILE A 15 12.93 4.68 8.16
C ILE A 15 12.10 5.89 8.61
N LEU A 16 12.22 6.30 9.88
CA LEU A 16 11.56 7.50 10.40
C LEU A 16 12.01 8.77 9.66
N GLY A 17 13.31 8.91 9.39
CA GLY A 17 13.84 10.00 8.57
C GLY A 17 13.21 10.03 7.17
N LEU A 18 13.03 8.87 6.53
CA LEU A 18 12.36 8.76 5.24
C LEU A 18 10.88 9.15 5.31
N TYR A 19 10.15 8.79 6.39
CA TYR A 19 8.78 9.28 6.59
C TYR A 19 8.73 10.81 6.66
N VAL A 20 9.66 11.43 7.40
CA VAL A 20 9.76 12.89 7.50
C VAL A 20 10.07 13.50 6.13
N ILE A 21 11.04 12.96 5.38
CA ILE A 21 11.38 13.42 4.03
C ILE A 21 10.15 13.35 3.12
N PHE A 22 9.41 12.24 3.12
CA PHE A 22 8.21 12.12 2.27
C PHE A 22 7.05 13.00 2.74
N ALA A 23 6.92 13.27 4.04
CA ALA A 23 5.96 14.23 4.56
C ALA A 23 6.29 15.66 4.10
N VAL A 24 7.55 16.09 4.24
CA VAL A 24 8.04 17.39 3.74
C VAL A 24 7.84 17.49 2.23
N TYR A 25 8.21 16.44 1.49
CA TYR A 25 7.98 16.34 0.04
C TYR A 25 6.50 16.56 -0.31
N HIS A 26 5.59 15.92 0.44
CA HIS A 26 4.15 16.07 0.25
C HIS A 26 3.64 17.49 0.55
N ILE A 27 4.16 18.12 1.62
CA ILE A 27 3.84 19.51 2.01
C ILE A 27 4.34 20.50 0.97
N LEU A 28 5.59 20.37 0.49
CA LEU A 28 6.18 21.23 -0.54
C LEU A 28 5.38 21.19 -1.84
N ASN A 29 4.75 20.04 -2.13
CA ASN A 29 3.85 19.87 -3.25
C ASN A 29 2.41 20.33 -2.98
N ARG A 30 2.16 21.05 -1.87
CA ARG A 30 0.86 21.58 -1.43
C ARG A 30 -0.21 20.51 -1.31
N GLY A 31 0.15 19.33 -0.79
CA GLY A 31 -0.78 18.22 -0.64
C GLY A 31 -1.20 17.57 -1.96
N LYS A 32 -0.60 17.96 -3.10
CA LYS A 32 -0.84 17.31 -4.39
C LYS A 32 -0.13 15.94 -4.37
N THR A 33 -0.90 14.87 -4.34
CA THR A 33 -0.41 13.51 -4.61
C THR A 33 -0.57 13.16 -6.08
N TYR A 34 0.18 12.15 -6.53
CA TYR A 34 0.10 11.55 -7.88
C TYR A 34 -1.17 10.72 -8.11
N ARG A 35 -2.22 11.02 -7.34
CA ARG A 35 -3.50 10.32 -7.40
C ARG A 35 -4.62 11.34 -7.27
N ALA A 36 -5.73 11.10 -7.97
CA ALA A 36 -6.96 11.84 -7.74
C ALA A 36 -7.36 11.75 -6.25
N SER A 37 -7.75 12.88 -5.66
CA SER A 37 -8.17 12.94 -4.26
C SER A 37 -9.25 11.89 -3.98
N HIS A 38 -8.98 10.98 -3.05
CA HIS A 38 -9.89 9.91 -2.68
C HIS A 38 -10.37 10.13 -1.24
N ARG A 39 -11.68 10.00 -1.01
CA ARG A 39 -12.30 10.31 0.30
C ARG A 39 -11.71 9.51 1.48
N VAL A 40 -11.17 8.32 1.21
CA VAL A 40 -10.57 7.46 2.26
C VAL A 40 -9.08 7.74 2.51
N LEU A 41 -8.42 8.55 1.68
CA LEU A 41 -6.99 8.81 1.80
C LEU A 41 -6.59 9.50 3.12
N PRO A 42 -7.35 10.50 3.64
CA PRO A 42 -7.03 11.08 4.95
C PRO A 42 -7.09 10.04 6.07
N TRP A 43 -8.11 9.18 6.08
CA TRP A 43 -8.25 8.10 7.06
C TRP A 43 -7.09 7.10 6.99
N HIS A 44 -6.65 6.77 5.79
CA HIS A 44 -5.47 5.93 5.57
C HIS A 44 -4.21 6.56 6.17
N ILE A 45 -3.95 7.84 5.91
CA ILE A 45 -2.76 8.54 6.43
C ILE A 45 -2.81 8.67 7.97
N ILE A 46 -3.96 9.05 8.52
CA ILE A 46 -4.13 9.24 9.96
C ILE A 46 -3.93 7.90 10.69
N SER A 47 -4.59 6.84 10.23
CA SER A 47 -4.47 5.52 10.86
C SER A 47 -3.05 4.95 10.77
N GLY A 48 -2.36 5.09 9.62
CA GLY A 48 -0.95 4.70 9.53
C GLY A 48 -0.05 5.49 10.48
N SER A 49 -0.27 6.81 10.59
CA SER A 49 0.50 7.69 11.48
C SER A 49 0.27 7.37 12.96
N VAL A 50 -0.98 7.14 13.37
CA VAL A 50 -1.33 6.78 14.75
C VAL A 50 -0.67 5.46 15.15
N GLU A 51 -0.72 4.44 14.29
CA GLU A 51 -0.06 3.16 14.55
C GLU A 51 1.46 3.31 14.67
N LEU A 52 2.08 4.11 13.79
CA LEU A 52 3.50 4.40 13.81
C LEU A 52 3.92 5.10 15.12
N LEU A 53 3.13 6.08 15.57
CA LEU A 53 3.38 6.81 16.82
C LEU A 53 3.23 5.90 18.05
N LEU A 54 2.24 5.01 18.05
CA LEU A 54 2.07 4.05 19.15
C LEU A 54 3.25 3.07 19.21
N PHE A 55 3.69 2.54 18.07
CA PHE A 55 4.82 1.62 18.02
C PHE A 55 6.13 2.30 18.47
N TYR A 56 6.52 3.41 17.84
CA TYR A 56 7.77 4.09 18.18
C TYR A 56 7.71 4.87 19.50
N GLY A 57 6.51 5.18 20.00
CA GLY A 57 6.29 5.67 21.35
C GLY A 57 6.52 4.61 22.44
N GLY A 58 6.78 3.36 22.05
CA GLY A 58 7.08 2.27 22.97
C GLY A 58 5.86 1.64 23.63
N PHE A 59 4.67 1.85 23.07
CA PHE A 59 3.46 1.22 23.56
C PHE A 59 3.37 -0.25 23.07
N LYS A 60 2.83 -1.13 23.93
CA LYS A 60 2.46 -2.50 23.52
C LYS A 60 1.33 -2.44 22.47
N CYS A 61 1.08 -3.57 21.80
CA CYS A 61 -0.03 -3.68 20.86
C CYS A 61 -1.36 -3.45 21.60
N SER A 62 -1.86 -2.22 21.51
CA SER A 62 -3.07 -1.76 22.21
C SER A 62 -4.30 -1.89 21.33
N PRO A 63 -5.53 -1.82 21.88
CA PRO A 63 -6.74 -1.80 21.06
C PRO A 63 -6.73 -0.65 20.04
N ALA A 64 -6.15 0.49 20.39
CA ALA A 64 -5.96 1.62 19.48
C ALA A 64 -5.05 1.23 18.30
N ALA A 65 -3.94 0.52 18.53
CA ALA A 65 -3.06 0.03 17.48
C ALA A 65 -3.78 -0.96 16.54
N VAL A 66 -4.58 -1.88 17.11
CA VAL A 66 -5.39 -2.84 16.32
C VAL A 66 -6.38 -2.09 15.45
N ILE A 67 -7.18 -1.20 16.02
CA ILE A 67 -8.18 -0.41 15.27
C ILE A 67 -7.51 0.39 14.17
N SER A 68 -6.38 1.04 14.49
CA SER A 68 -5.62 1.84 13.53
C SER A 68 -5.10 0.98 12.37
N CYS A 69 -4.48 -0.16 12.66
CA CYS A 69 -4.02 -1.10 11.64
C CYS A 69 -5.18 -1.61 10.77
N LEU A 70 -6.32 -1.96 11.37
CA LEU A 70 -7.48 -2.45 10.62
C LEU A 70 -8.07 -1.38 9.71
N ILE A 71 -8.20 -0.13 10.19
CA ILE A 71 -8.62 1.01 9.35
C ILE A 71 -7.60 1.24 8.22
N HIS A 72 -6.31 1.21 8.53
CA HIS A 72 -5.25 1.39 7.54
C HIS A 72 -5.30 0.31 6.46
N SER A 73 -5.38 -0.96 6.85
CA SER A 73 -5.47 -2.10 5.94
C SER A 73 -6.75 -2.08 5.11
N TYR A 74 -7.90 -1.76 5.70
CA TYR A 74 -9.17 -1.62 4.98
C TYR A 74 -9.11 -0.49 3.95
N THR A 75 -8.67 0.69 4.36
CA THR A 75 -8.55 1.85 3.47
C THR A 75 -7.51 1.60 2.37
N SER A 76 -6.44 0.85 2.66
CA SER A 76 -5.47 0.37 1.65
C SER A 76 -6.14 -0.50 0.59
N LEU A 77 -6.96 -1.47 0.97
CA LEU A 77 -7.72 -2.31 0.02
C LEU A 77 -8.66 -1.47 -0.85
N VAL A 78 -9.39 -0.54 -0.26
CA VAL A 78 -10.26 0.40 -0.99
C VAL A 78 -9.44 1.29 -1.94
N LEU A 79 -8.25 1.70 -1.55
CA LEU A 79 -7.36 2.47 -2.41
C LEU A 79 -6.77 1.59 -3.54
N VAL A 80 -6.43 0.34 -3.31
CA VAL A 80 -5.79 -0.51 -4.33
C VAL A 80 -6.76 -0.88 -5.46
N LYS A 81 -8.04 -0.98 -5.12
CA LYS A 81 -9.16 -1.20 -6.04
C LYS A 81 -9.10 -0.35 -7.31
N ASP A 82 -8.93 0.96 -7.15
CA ASP A 82 -8.87 1.94 -8.25
C ASP A 82 -7.43 2.31 -8.63
N LEU A 83 -6.45 1.46 -8.29
CA LEU A 83 -5.05 1.70 -8.62
C LEU A 83 -4.81 1.33 -10.08
N HIS A 84 -4.44 2.34 -10.86
CA HIS A 84 -4.07 2.22 -12.28
C HIS A 84 -2.56 2.31 -12.49
N ASN A 85 -1.83 2.80 -11.49
CA ASN A 85 -0.37 2.88 -11.54
C ASN A 85 0.23 1.48 -11.57
N GLY A 86 1.26 1.30 -12.39
CA GLY A 86 1.93 0.01 -12.56
C GLY A 86 1.22 -0.95 -13.50
N TYR A 87 1.49 -2.23 -13.31
CA TYR A 87 0.79 -3.33 -13.99
C TYR A 87 -0.25 -3.92 -13.02
N PRO A 88 -1.56 -3.61 -13.17
CA PRO A 88 -2.58 -3.95 -12.17
C PRO A 88 -2.65 -5.44 -11.77
N PRO A 89 -2.51 -6.42 -12.70
CA PRO A 89 -2.53 -7.85 -12.34
C PRO A 89 -1.40 -8.28 -11.39
N HIS A 90 -0.33 -7.50 -11.29
CA HIS A 90 0.82 -7.78 -10.41
C HIS A 90 0.84 -6.85 -9.19
N THR A 91 0.56 -5.58 -9.43
CA THR A 91 0.69 -4.50 -8.43
C THR A 91 -0.43 -4.56 -7.39
N ARG A 92 -1.68 -4.86 -7.80
CA ARG A 92 -2.81 -4.93 -6.87
C ARG A 92 -2.69 -6.10 -5.90
N PRO A 93 -2.41 -7.34 -6.34
CA PRO A 93 -2.20 -8.45 -5.41
C PRO A 93 -1.08 -8.20 -4.41
N ALA A 94 0.00 -7.50 -4.81
CA ALA A 94 1.10 -7.18 -3.90
C ALA A 94 0.64 -6.32 -2.69
N TYR A 95 -0.13 -5.25 -2.95
CA TYR A 95 -0.68 -4.41 -1.88
C TYR A 95 -1.80 -5.09 -1.09
N GLN A 96 -2.65 -5.88 -1.76
CA GLN A 96 -3.75 -6.59 -1.12
C GLN A 96 -3.23 -7.66 -0.15
N ALA A 97 -2.22 -8.44 -0.56
CA ALA A 97 -1.58 -9.43 0.28
C ALA A 97 -1.01 -8.78 1.54
N GLY A 98 -0.27 -7.68 1.41
CA GLY A 98 0.27 -6.96 2.56
C GLY A 98 -0.82 -6.45 3.50
N SER A 99 -1.91 -5.90 2.97
CA SER A 99 -3.02 -5.36 3.76
C SER A 99 -3.78 -6.47 4.53
N ILE A 100 -3.99 -7.63 3.91
CA ILE A 100 -4.63 -8.78 4.56
C ILE A 100 -3.70 -9.37 5.63
N MET A 101 -2.43 -9.56 5.30
CA MET A 101 -1.43 -10.12 6.21
C MET A 101 -1.26 -9.26 7.47
N ARG A 102 -1.21 -7.92 7.32
CA ARG A 102 -1.23 -6.97 8.45
C ARG A 102 -2.40 -7.18 9.39
N SER A 103 -3.61 -7.29 8.85
CA SER A 103 -4.82 -7.46 9.67
C SER A 103 -4.78 -8.73 10.50
N ILE A 104 -4.21 -9.81 9.96
CA ILE A 104 -4.03 -11.07 10.69
C ILE A 104 -2.93 -10.91 11.75
N GLN A 105 -1.79 -10.33 11.37
CA GLN A 105 -0.65 -10.17 12.27
C GLN A 105 -0.94 -9.24 13.44
N VAL A 106 -1.67 -8.13 13.26
CA VAL A 106 -1.99 -7.22 14.36
C VAL A 106 -2.92 -7.86 15.40
N VAL A 107 -3.86 -8.70 14.95
CA VAL A 107 -4.75 -9.46 15.84
C VAL A 107 -3.93 -10.50 16.61
N HIS A 108 -3.03 -11.20 15.94
CA HIS A 108 -2.12 -12.15 16.59
C HIS A 108 -1.18 -11.46 17.60
N ALA A 109 -0.62 -10.31 17.24
CA ALA A 109 0.21 -9.49 18.12
C ALA A 109 -0.56 -8.99 19.34
N TYR A 110 -1.83 -8.62 19.16
CA TYR A 110 -2.70 -8.23 20.26
C TYR A 110 -3.01 -9.40 21.20
N SER A 111 -3.27 -10.60 20.67
CA SER A 111 -3.55 -11.77 21.49
C SER A 111 -2.32 -12.27 22.27
N THR A 112 -1.14 -12.21 21.66
CA THR A 112 0.11 -12.69 22.27
C THR A 112 0.80 -11.65 23.13
N GLN A 113 0.54 -10.36 22.88
CA GLN A 113 1.24 -9.23 23.49
C GLN A 113 2.77 -9.30 23.35
N ASP A 114 3.27 -10.08 22.38
CA ASP A 114 4.68 -10.19 22.07
C ASP A 114 5.11 -9.01 21.19
N PRO A 115 6.12 -8.23 21.60
CA PRO A 115 6.57 -7.09 20.82
C PRO A 115 7.19 -7.47 19.46
N ILE A 116 7.69 -8.69 19.28
CA ILE A 116 8.17 -9.18 17.98
C ILE A 116 7.02 -9.31 17.00
N HIS A 117 5.88 -9.86 17.43
CA HIS A 117 4.70 -9.97 16.55
C HIS A 117 4.14 -8.60 16.16
N TYR A 118 4.21 -7.62 17.07
CA TYR A 118 3.79 -6.26 16.74
C TYR A 118 4.77 -5.59 15.76
N HIS A 119 6.08 -5.79 15.96
CA HIS A 119 7.12 -5.36 15.02
C HIS A 119 6.89 -5.93 13.62
N ASP A 120 6.61 -7.23 13.49
CA ASP A 120 6.37 -7.87 12.18
C ASP A 120 5.19 -7.25 11.44
N CYS A 121 4.11 -6.94 12.17
CA CYS A 121 3.00 -6.18 11.63
C CYS A 121 3.45 -4.81 11.13
N LEU A 122 4.25 -4.07 11.91
CA LEU A 122 4.73 -2.75 11.52
C LEU A 122 5.66 -2.79 10.30
N MET A 123 6.47 -3.83 10.13
CA MET A 123 7.36 -3.95 8.96
C MET A 123 6.60 -3.86 7.64
N LEU A 124 5.40 -4.44 7.57
CA LEU A 124 4.48 -4.33 6.41
C LEU A 124 4.03 -2.89 6.10
N LEU A 125 4.10 -1.96 7.06
CA LEU A 125 3.68 -0.56 6.91
C LEU A 125 4.74 0.20 6.14
N HIS A 126 5.99 -0.11 6.47
CA HIS A 126 7.18 0.47 5.86
C HIS A 126 7.30 0.10 4.38
N GLY A 127 6.61 -0.94 3.91
CA GLY A 127 6.45 -1.25 2.49
C GLY A 127 6.01 -0.04 1.65
N PHE A 128 5.22 0.88 2.21
CA PHE A 128 4.89 2.15 1.53
C PHE A 128 6.13 3.02 1.29
N VAL A 129 6.95 3.23 2.32
CA VAL A 129 8.16 4.04 2.27
C VAL A 129 9.18 3.40 1.33
N TYR A 130 9.39 2.09 1.45
CA TYR A 130 10.27 1.34 0.55
C TYR A 130 9.80 1.45 -0.90
N THR A 131 8.48 1.40 -1.16
CA THR A 131 7.97 1.56 -2.53
C THR A 131 8.33 2.94 -3.08
N ARG A 132 8.18 4.00 -2.27
CA ARG A 132 8.52 5.36 -2.69
C ARG A 132 10.01 5.51 -2.97
N VAL A 133 10.86 5.02 -2.08
CA VAL A 133 12.32 5.03 -2.27
C VAL A 133 12.70 4.29 -3.55
N LEU A 134 12.18 3.09 -3.77
CA LEU A 134 12.46 2.30 -4.97
C LEU A 134 11.97 2.98 -6.25
N ILE A 135 10.79 3.64 -6.23
CA ILE A 135 10.31 4.41 -7.39
C ILE A 135 11.28 5.52 -7.76
N PHE A 136 11.80 6.26 -6.76
CA PHE A 136 12.77 7.33 -7.02
C PHE A 136 14.12 6.77 -7.49
N LEU A 137 14.65 5.74 -6.83
CA LEU A 137 15.93 5.12 -7.19
C LEU A 137 15.88 4.48 -8.58
N LEU A 138 14.87 3.65 -8.86
CA LEU A 138 14.69 3.07 -10.19
C LEU A 138 14.27 4.12 -11.23
N GLY A 139 13.68 5.24 -10.80
CA GLY A 139 13.43 6.40 -11.64
C GLY A 139 14.73 7.04 -12.14
N THR A 140 15.75 7.16 -11.29
CA THR A 140 17.06 7.72 -11.67
C THR A 140 17.95 6.70 -12.37
N MET A 141 17.82 5.41 -12.04
CA MET A 141 18.60 4.30 -12.61
C MET A 141 17.90 3.56 -13.76
N GLY A 142 16.75 4.07 -14.22
CA GLY A 142 15.88 3.35 -15.15
C GLY A 142 16.47 3.21 -16.56
N PRO A 143 15.76 2.51 -17.46
CA PRO A 143 16.27 2.15 -18.79
C PRO A 143 16.44 3.34 -19.75
N THR A 144 16.03 4.54 -19.35
CA THR A 144 16.20 5.76 -20.13
C THR A 144 16.90 6.83 -19.32
N ARG A 145 17.54 7.81 -19.96
CA ARG A 145 18.12 8.98 -19.26
C ARG A 145 17.08 9.97 -18.73
N SER A 146 15.79 9.76 -19.03
CA SER A 146 14.72 10.66 -18.56
C SER A 146 14.13 10.16 -17.25
N PHE A 147 14.45 10.85 -16.15
CA PHE A 147 13.86 10.59 -14.83
C PHE A 147 12.32 10.56 -14.90
N ILE A 148 11.71 11.55 -15.55
CA ILE A 148 10.24 11.66 -15.69
C ILE A 148 9.67 10.44 -16.42
N LYS A 149 10.31 10.00 -17.51
CA LYS A 149 9.85 8.82 -18.26
C LYS A 149 9.95 7.55 -17.42
N ASN A 150 11.06 7.39 -16.69
CA ASN A 150 11.29 6.23 -15.85
C ASN A 150 10.34 6.17 -14.66
N VAL A 151 10.19 7.26 -13.90
CA VAL A 151 9.40 7.28 -12.66
C VAL A 151 7.89 7.11 -12.91
N ASN A 152 7.41 7.44 -14.12
CA ASN A 152 6.05 7.15 -14.57
C ASN A 152 5.88 5.79 -15.24
N SER A 153 6.96 5.02 -15.40
CA SER A 153 6.89 3.72 -16.05
C SER A 153 6.04 2.75 -15.23
N PRO A 154 5.02 2.10 -15.83
CA PRO A 154 4.27 1.04 -15.19
C PRO A 154 5.17 -0.10 -14.70
N PHE A 155 6.25 -0.38 -15.41
CA PHE A 155 7.22 -1.41 -15.04
C PHE A 155 7.96 -1.05 -13.74
N ILE A 156 8.52 0.16 -13.66
CA ILE A 156 9.23 0.63 -12.45
C ILE A 156 8.30 0.63 -11.25
N TYR A 157 7.06 1.10 -11.42
CA TYR A 157 6.08 1.09 -10.34
C TYR A 157 5.75 -0.34 -9.87
N ALA A 158 5.52 -1.28 -10.79
CA ALA A 158 5.20 -2.67 -10.45
C ALA A 158 6.36 -3.37 -9.73
N GLN A 159 7.60 -3.16 -10.19
CA GLN A 159 8.80 -3.70 -9.56
C GLN A 159 9.06 -3.08 -8.19
N SER A 160 8.87 -1.77 -8.06
CA SER A 160 9.04 -1.07 -6.78
C SER A 160 8.03 -1.56 -5.75
N ALA A 161 6.76 -1.74 -6.14
CA ALA A 161 5.72 -2.22 -5.24
C ALA A 161 5.99 -3.66 -4.75
N LEU A 162 6.38 -4.57 -5.65
CA LEU A 162 6.73 -5.93 -5.25
C LEU A 162 8.02 -5.95 -4.42
N GLY A 163 9.09 -5.31 -4.90
CA GLY A 163 10.38 -5.29 -4.21
C GLY A 163 10.27 -4.71 -2.80
N ALA A 164 9.51 -3.62 -2.64
CA ALA A 164 9.24 -3.04 -1.33
C ALA A 164 8.50 -4.00 -0.40
N ALA A 165 7.51 -4.74 -0.91
CA ALA A 165 6.79 -5.72 -0.12
C ALA A 165 7.70 -6.88 0.29
N LEU A 166 8.59 -7.35 -0.59
CA LEU A 166 9.57 -8.39 -0.26
C LEU A 166 10.58 -7.93 0.78
N ILE A 167 11.13 -6.71 0.65
CA ILE A 167 12.02 -6.12 1.67
C ILE A 167 11.31 -6.06 3.02
N SER A 168 10.09 -5.52 3.00
CA SER A 168 9.25 -5.35 4.18
C SER A 168 8.95 -6.69 4.88
N VAL A 169 8.47 -7.69 4.14
CA VAL A 169 8.20 -9.03 4.69
C VAL A 169 9.48 -9.74 5.11
N GLY A 170 10.60 -9.50 4.43
CA GLY A 170 11.91 -10.04 4.78
C GLY A 170 12.45 -9.53 6.12
N HIS A 171 11.94 -8.40 6.61
CA HIS A 171 12.24 -7.89 7.95
C HIS A 171 11.34 -8.50 9.05
N CYS A 172 10.29 -9.24 8.70
CA CYS A 172 9.52 -9.97 9.69
C CYS A 172 10.33 -11.14 10.28
N HIS A 173 10.01 -11.54 11.50
CA HIS A 173 10.66 -12.66 12.17
C HIS A 173 10.31 -14.01 11.52
N GLY A 174 11.35 -14.79 11.23
CA GLY A 174 11.24 -16.14 10.66
C GLY A 174 11.10 -16.15 9.14
N SER A 175 11.13 -17.34 8.54
CA SER A 175 11.04 -17.53 7.09
C SER A 175 9.59 -17.70 6.58
N TRP A 176 8.66 -18.02 7.48
CA TRP A 176 7.25 -18.22 7.15
C TRP A 176 6.55 -16.98 6.57
N PRO A 177 6.83 -15.72 7.00
CA PRO A 177 6.13 -14.53 6.51
C PRO A 177 6.30 -14.36 5.00
N MET A 178 7.51 -14.61 4.49
CA MET A 178 7.82 -14.53 3.06
C MET A 178 7.01 -15.56 2.25
N LEU A 179 6.98 -16.81 2.70
CA LEU A 179 6.22 -17.87 2.05
C LEU A 179 4.72 -17.57 2.07
N SER A 180 4.18 -17.18 3.23
CA SER A 180 2.78 -16.81 3.37
C SER A 180 2.40 -15.62 2.50
N TYR A 181 3.24 -14.59 2.44
CA TYR A 181 3.03 -13.43 1.57
C TYR A 181 2.99 -13.84 0.09
N LEU A 182 3.97 -14.62 -0.38
CA LEU A 182 4.04 -15.06 -1.78
C LEU A 182 2.86 -15.96 -2.17
N ILE A 183 2.47 -16.90 -1.30
CA ILE A 183 1.30 -17.75 -1.52
C ILE A 183 0.03 -16.91 -1.57
N LEU A 184 -0.13 -15.96 -0.65
CA LEU A 184 -1.28 -15.07 -0.60
C LEU A 184 -1.35 -14.17 -1.84
N MET A 185 -0.24 -13.53 -2.20
CA MET A 185 -0.14 -12.68 -3.40
C MET A 185 -0.46 -13.50 -4.66
N HIS A 186 0.13 -14.68 -4.82
CA HIS A 186 -0.13 -15.55 -5.96
C HIS A 186 -1.58 -16.00 -6.02
N SER A 187 -2.15 -16.37 -4.87
CA SER A 187 -3.57 -16.73 -4.76
C SER A 187 -4.47 -15.57 -5.15
N LEU A 188 -4.18 -14.35 -4.68
CA LEU A 188 -4.94 -13.14 -5.04
C LEU A 188 -4.77 -12.75 -6.53
N GLY A 189 -3.60 -13.02 -7.12
CA GLY A 189 -3.32 -12.79 -8.54
C GLY A 189 -3.98 -13.82 -9.47
N LYS A 190 -3.98 -15.11 -9.09
CA LYS A 190 -4.59 -16.20 -9.87
C LYS A 190 -6.09 -16.28 -9.70
N ASN A 191 -6.59 -16.09 -8.47
CA ASN A 191 -8.01 -16.10 -8.23
C ASN A 191 -8.59 -14.88 -8.92
N LYS A 192 -9.23 -15.12 -10.07
CA LYS A 192 -9.97 -14.13 -10.84
C LYS A 192 -10.94 -13.33 -9.96
N LEU A 193 -11.28 -13.80 -8.76
CA LEU A 193 -12.05 -13.15 -7.70
C LEU A 193 -11.79 -11.64 -7.52
N MET A 194 -10.56 -11.15 -7.78
CA MET A 194 -10.21 -9.72 -7.61
C MET A 194 -9.52 -9.06 -8.82
N GLY A 195 -9.35 -9.79 -9.93
CA GLY A 195 -8.80 -9.22 -11.17
C GLY A 195 -9.86 -8.43 -11.97
N PRO A 196 -9.46 -7.49 -12.85
CA PRO A 196 -10.35 -6.65 -13.66
C PRO A 196 -11.41 -7.43 -14.45
N LEU A 197 -11.20 -8.73 -14.70
CA LEU A 197 -12.13 -9.60 -15.43
C LEU A 197 -13.33 -10.12 -14.58
N ASN A 198 -13.16 -10.49 -13.31
CA ASN A 198 -14.35 -10.73 -12.45
C ASN A 198 -14.95 -9.42 -11.99
N THR A 199 -14.16 -8.36 -11.83
CA THR A 199 -14.75 -7.05 -11.60
C THR A 199 -15.66 -6.70 -12.76
N TYR A 200 -15.24 -6.85 -14.01
CA TYR A 200 -16.12 -6.67 -15.16
C TYR A 200 -17.36 -7.58 -15.14
N LYS A 201 -17.22 -8.89 -14.88
CA LYS A 201 -18.38 -9.79 -14.79
C LYS A 201 -19.33 -9.43 -13.64
N LEU A 202 -18.81 -9.06 -12.48
CA LEU A 202 -19.58 -8.70 -11.30
C LEU A 202 -20.16 -7.27 -11.43
N THR A 203 -19.45 -6.33 -12.07
CA THR A 203 -19.98 -5.01 -12.46
C THR A 203 -21.09 -5.18 -13.49
N LYS A 204 -20.94 -6.09 -14.46
CA LYS A 204 -21.99 -6.40 -15.44
C LYS A 204 -23.19 -7.06 -14.75
N HIS A 205 -22.95 -7.94 -13.78
CA HIS A 205 -24.01 -8.59 -13.01
C HIS A 205 -24.73 -7.59 -12.09
N VAL A 206 -24.01 -6.71 -11.41
CA VAL A 206 -24.54 -5.61 -10.60
C VAL A 206 -25.26 -4.58 -11.47
N GLY A 207 -24.71 -4.25 -12.64
CA GLY A 207 -25.33 -3.37 -13.62
C GLY A 207 -26.62 -3.96 -14.19
N ALA A 208 -26.67 -5.28 -14.41
CA ALA A 208 -27.88 -6.00 -14.81
C ALA A 208 -28.93 -6.01 -13.68
N HIS A 209 -28.54 -6.23 -12.42
CA HIS A 209 -29.45 -6.11 -11.27
C HIS A 209 -30.01 -4.70 -11.14
N ARG A 210 -29.16 -3.67 -11.25
CA ARG A 210 -29.56 -2.27 -11.21
C ARG A 210 -30.46 -1.87 -12.37
N LYS A 211 -30.24 -2.41 -13.57
CA LYS A 211 -31.08 -2.17 -14.74
C LYS A 211 -32.45 -2.85 -14.63
N ASN A 212 -32.54 -3.91 -13.83
CA ASN A 212 -33.76 -4.70 -13.64
C ASN A 212 -34.43 -4.44 -12.27
N ASP A 213 -34.02 -3.39 -11.53
CA ASP A 213 -34.48 -3.08 -10.16
C ASP A 213 -34.44 -4.26 -9.17
N LEU A 214 -33.49 -5.17 -9.37
CA LEU A 214 -33.29 -6.32 -8.49
C LEU A 214 -32.37 -5.96 -7.32
N PRO A 215 -32.68 -6.40 -6.08
CA PRO A 215 -31.81 -6.21 -4.94
C PRO A 215 -30.47 -6.93 -5.16
N GLU A 216 -29.37 -6.28 -4.77
CA GLU A 216 -28.04 -6.86 -4.89
C GLU A 216 -27.79 -7.90 -3.80
N PRO A 217 -27.11 -9.02 -4.11
CA PRO A 217 -26.73 -10.01 -3.11
C PRO A 217 -25.88 -9.40 -1.98
N PRO A 218 -26.09 -9.79 -0.70
CA PRO A 218 -25.38 -9.23 0.44
C PRO A 218 -23.85 -9.39 0.33
N LEU A 219 -23.39 -10.54 -0.16
CA LEU A 219 -21.97 -10.81 -0.37
C LEU A 219 -21.36 -9.87 -1.41
N THR A 220 -22.06 -9.61 -2.52
CA THR A 220 -21.60 -8.68 -3.56
C THR A 220 -21.53 -7.25 -3.04
N LYS A 221 -22.51 -6.84 -2.23
CA LYS A 221 -22.53 -5.54 -1.55
C LYS A 221 -21.35 -5.40 -0.57
N PHE A 222 -21.10 -6.43 0.22
CA PHE A 222 -19.96 -6.50 1.14
C PHE A 222 -18.63 -6.45 0.40
N LEU A 223 -18.43 -7.30 -0.62
CA LEU A 223 -17.20 -7.33 -1.41
C LEU A 223 -16.94 -5.98 -2.12
N ARG A 224 -17.99 -5.31 -2.62
CA ARG A 224 -17.88 -3.97 -3.20
C ARG A 224 -17.47 -2.92 -2.18
N TYR A 225 -18.08 -2.97 -0.99
CA TYR A 225 -17.75 -2.09 0.13
C TYR A 225 -16.34 -2.34 0.67
N ALA A 226 -15.91 -3.59 0.72
CA ALA A 226 -14.59 -4.01 1.20
C ALA A 226 -13.45 -3.74 0.22
N GLY A 227 -13.72 -3.11 -0.93
CA GLY A 227 -12.69 -2.76 -1.90
C GLY A 227 -12.39 -3.86 -2.93
N PHE A 228 -13.06 -5.02 -2.84
CA PHE A 228 -12.79 -6.16 -3.71
C PHE A 228 -13.47 -6.09 -5.08
N VAL A 229 -14.40 -5.14 -5.28
CA VAL A 229 -15.17 -4.97 -6.53
C VAL A 229 -15.28 -3.50 -6.94
N THR A 230 -14.69 -3.08 -8.06
CA THR A 230 -14.98 -1.81 -8.76
C THR A 230 -16.24 -1.89 -9.59
N CYS A 231 -17.02 -0.80 -9.60
CA CYS A 231 -17.70 -0.44 -10.83
C CYS A 231 -16.66 0.28 -11.67
N VAL A 232 -16.38 -0.21 -12.87
CA VAL A 232 -15.56 0.51 -13.85
C VAL A 232 -16.29 1.81 -14.17
N SER A 233 -15.98 2.88 -13.45
CA SER A 233 -16.03 4.19 -14.07
C SER A 233 -14.66 4.34 -14.72
N PRO A 234 -14.57 4.50 -16.05
CA PRO A 234 -13.28 4.78 -16.68
C PRO A 234 -12.76 6.06 -16.03
N ALA A 235 -11.79 5.90 -15.12
CA ALA A 235 -11.06 7.03 -14.60
C ALA A 235 -10.35 7.62 -15.80
N ASP A 236 -10.77 8.81 -16.20
CA ASP A 236 -10.17 9.58 -17.28
C ASP A 236 -8.65 9.64 -17.03
N PRO A 237 -7.83 8.95 -17.85
CA PRO A 237 -6.39 8.88 -17.63
C PRO A 237 -5.74 10.27 -17.69
N SER A 238 -6.40 11.26 -18.31
CA SER A 238 -5.95 12.66 -18.29
C SER A 238 -6.02 13.33 -16.90
N LYS A 239 -6.77 12.75 -15.95
CA LYS A 239 -6.88 13.27 -14.57
C LYS A 239 -5.83 12.71 -13.61
N THR A 240 -5.05 11.71 -14.02
CA THR A 240 -3.97 11.15 -13.19
C THR A 240 -2.70 11.93 -13.45
N ARG A 241 -2.25 12.74 -12.49
CA ARG A 241 -1.05 13.57 -12.64
C ARG A 241 0.22 12.71 -12.63
N SER A 242 1.05 12.87 -13.65
CA SER A 242 2.35 12.22 -13.79
C SER A 242 3.35 12.68 -12.70
N ILE A 243 4.17 11.75 -12.24
CA ILE A 243 5.33 11.98 -11.38
C ILE A 243 6.41 12.73 -12.19
N GLY A 244 7.16 13.67 -11.61
CA GLY A 244 8.20 14.41 -12.36
C GLY A 244 7.87 15.88 -12.67
N TYR A 245 6.64 16.32 -12.45
CA TYR A 245 6.17 17.68 -12.77
C TYR A 245 5.87 18.54 -11.55
N LEU A 246 6.09 18.01 -10.34
CA LEU A 246 5.93 18.79 -9.12
C LEU A 246 7.22 19.56 -8.80
N LYS A 247 7.13 20.64 -8.02
CA LYS A 247 8.29 21.50 -7.70
C LYS A 247 9.44 20.71 -7.07
N ALA A 248 9.12 19.73 -6.22
CA ALA A 248 10.14 18.89 -5.59
C ALA A 248 10.74 17.82 -6.52
N ASP A 249 10.08 17.49 -7.65
CA ASP A 249 10.60 16.52 -8.62
C ASP A 249 11.75 17.06 -9.47
N PHE A 250 11.91 18.38 -9.53
CA PHE A 250 13.00 19.05 -10.25
C PHE A 250 14.39 18.61 -9.75
N LEU A 251 14.49 18.18 -8.49
CA LEU A 251 15.72 17.60 -7.95
C LEU A 251 16.11 16.33 -8.74
N GLY A 252 15.19 15.39 -8.92
CA GLY A 252 15.45 14.14 -9.68
C GLY A 252 15.84 14.41 -11.14
N THR A 253 15.22 15.40 -11.78
CA THR A 253 15.57 15.80 -13.14
C THR A 253 17.01 16.32 -13.25
N LYS A 254 17.50 17.07 -12.26
CA LYS A 254 18.89 17.56 -12.25
C LYS A 254 19.91 16.44 -12.09
N TRP A 255 19.61 15.41 -11.28
CA TRP A 255 20.51 14.28 -11.05
C TRP A 255 20.59 13.32 -12.24
N ALA A 256 19.53 13.16 -13.03
CA ALA A 256 19.52 12.27 -14.20
C ALA A 256 20.18 12.86 -15.46
N LEU A 257 20.60 14.13 -15.42
CA LEU A 257 21.28 14.83 -16.53
C LEU A 257 22.82 14.81 -16.40
N VAL A 258 23.33 14.27 -15.30
CA VAL A 258 24.76 14.01 -15.07
C VAL A 258 25.09 12.61 -15.56
#